data_AF-A0AAN1EZR8-F1
#
_entry.id   AF-A0AAN1EZR8-F1
#
_cell.length_a   1.000
_cell.length_b   1.000
_cell.length_c   1.000
_cell.angle_alpha   90.00
_cell.angle_beta   90.00
_cell.angle_gamma   90.00
#
_symmetry.space_group_name_H-M   'P 1'
#
loop_
_entity.id
_entity.type
_entity.pdbx_description
1 polymer ?
#
loop_
_entity_poly.entity_id
_entity_poly.type
_entity_poly.pdbx_seq_one_letter_code
_entity_poly.pdbx_strand_id
1 'polypeptide(L)' 'MSTMLSNQKPYPIIDYLGRPIRLQLFVTYRLRIKNGYILALRRNQHQQALPNLLVKHAS' A
#
# COMPACT_ATOMS: atom_id res chain seq x y z
N MET A 1 -11.77 28.16 17.92
CA MET A 1 -11.15 27.63 16.68
C MET A 1 -10.25 26.47 17.06
N SER A 2 -10.76 25.23 17.02
CA SER A 2 -9.98 24.05 17.37
C SER A 2 -9.24 23.55 16.14
N THR A 3 -7.92 23.62 16.15
CA THR A 3 -7.05 23.03 15.12
C THR A 3 -7.15 21.52 15.21
N MET A 4 -7.83 20.87 14.26
CA MET A 4 -7.76 19.43 14.12
C MET A 4 -6.35 19.05 13.67
N LEU A 5 -5.48 18.74 14.64
CA LEU A 5 -4.24 18.01 14.39
C LEU A 5 -4.63 16.61 13.91
N SER A 6 -4.81 16.46 12.61
CA SER A 6 -4.93 15.15 11.98
C SER A 6 -3.59 14.44 12.13
N ASN A 7 -3.40 13.73 13.24
CA ASN A 7 -2.28 12.82 13.49
C ASN A 7 -2.35 11.56 12.59
N GLN A 8 -3.07 11.62 11.46
CA GLN A 8 -3.21 10.52 10.53
C GLN A 8 -1.88 10.35 9.78
N LYS A 9 -1.05 9.44 10.28
CA LYS A 9 0.13 8.98 9.55
C LYS A 9 -0.34 8.49 8.17
N PRO A 10 0.30 8.91 7.07
CA PRO A 10 -0.06 8.43 5.75
C PRO A 10 0.15 6.92 5.68
N TYR A 11 -0.76 6.23 5.03
CA TYR A 11 -0.63 4.79 4.81
C TYR A 11 0.66 4.49 4.02
N PRO A 12 1.45 3.49 4.43
CA PRO A 12 2.64 3.07 3.68
C PRO A 12 2.27 2.58 2.28
N ILE A 13 3.05 2.98 1.29
CA ILE A 13 2.89 2.57 -0.12
C ILE A 13 3.76 1.35 -0.39
N ILE A 14 3.18 0.31 -0.98
CA ILE A 14 3.84 -0.95 -1.29
C ILE A 14 3.66 -1.34 -2.76
N ASP A 15 4.61 -2.10 -3.28
CA ASP A 15 4.49 -2.73 -4.59
C ASP A 15 3.66 -4.02 -4.55
N TYR A 16 3.54 -4.65 -5.72
CA TYR A 16 2.83 -5.92 -5.90
C TYR A 16 3.42 -7.10 -5.10
N LEU A 17 4.66 -7.00 -4.62
CA LEU A 17 5.35 -7.96 -3.76
C LEU A 17 5.21 -7.63 -2.26
N GLY A 18 4.51 -6.55 -1.91
CA GLY A 18 4.38 -6.08 -0.53
C GLY A 18 5.61 -5.33 -0.01
N ARG A 19 6.54 -4.92 -0.89
CA ARG A 19 7.73 -4.16 -0.50
C ARG A 19 7.42 -2.66 -0.47
N PRO A 20 7.89 -1.90 0.53
CA PRO A 20 7.71 -0.46 0.55
C PRO A 20 8.36 0.19 -0.67
N ILE A 21 7.64 1.10 -1.33
CA ILE A 21 8.17 1.87 -2.46
C ILE A 21 7.87 3.35 -2.35
N ARG A 22 8.68 4.15 -3.05
CA ARG A 22 8.35 5.54 -3.38
C ARG A 22 7.77 5.58 -4.80
N LEU A 23 6.70 6.35 -4.99
CA LEU A 23 6.13 6.56 -6.32
C LEU A 23 7.15 7.31 -7.20
N GLN A 24 7.27 6.87 -8.44
CA GLN A 24 8.13 7.51 -9.43
C GLN A 24 7.31 8.47 -10.29
N LEU A 25 7.92 9.61 -10.64
CA LEU A 25 7.33 10.55 -11.60
C LEU A 25 7.21 9.89 -12.97
N PHE A 26 6.20 10.31 -13.75
CA PHE A 26 5.92 9.81 -15.11
C PHE A 26 5.61 8.30 -15.21
N VAL A 27 5.31 7.65 -14.09
CA VAL A 27 4.85 6.26 -14.06
C VAL A 27 3.38 6.23 -13.63
N THR A 28 2.53 5.58 -14.44
CA THR A 28 1.13 5.40 -14.09
C THR A 28 0.95 4.20 -13.17
N TYR A 29 0.43 4.46 -11.97
CA TYR A 29 0.07 3.43 -10.99
C TYR A 29 -1.44 3.35 -10.83
N ARG A 30 -1.96 2.13 -10.67
CA ARG A 30 -3.28 1.87 -10.09
C ARG A 30 -3.11 1.74 -8.58
N LEU A 31 -3.63 2.70 -7.83
CA LEU A 31 -3.57 2.70 -6.36
C LEU A 31 -4.80 2.01 -5.77
N ARG A 32 -4.61 1.17 -4.76
CA ARG A 32 -5.67 0.49 -4.01
C ARG A 32 -5.34 0.49 -2.52
N ILE A 33 -6.30 0.79 -1.67
CA ILE A 33 -6.12 0.70 -0.21
C ILE A 33 -6.51 -0.71 0.25
N LYS A 34 -5.63 -1.39 0.98
CA LYS A 34 -5.86 -2.73 1.56
C LYS A 34 -5.11 -2.89 2.88
N ASN A 35 -5.81 -3.32 3.94
CA ASN A 35 -5.23 -3.68 5.25
C ASN A 35 -4.25 -2.65 5.84
N GLY A 36 -4.52 -1.36 5.67
CA GLY A 36 -3.64 -0.29 6.14
C GLY A 36 -2.44 0.01 5.22
N TYR A 37 -2.46 -0.44 3.97
CA TYR A 37 -1.44 -0.14 2.96
C TYR A 37 -2.06 0.44 1.70
N ILE A 38 -1.30 1.28 1.01
CA ILE A 38 -1.57 1.70 -0.36
C ILE A 38 -0.78 0.78 -1.29
N LEU A 39 -1.48 -0.12 -1.97
CA LEU A 39 -0.91 -0.96 -3.01
C LEU A 39 -0.81 -0.16 -4.32
N ALA A 40 0.40 -0.04 -4.86
CA ALA A 40 0.67 0.62 -6.12
C ALA A 40 1.05 -0.40 -7.21
N LEU A 41 0.14 -0.61 -8.17
CA LEU A 41 0.32 -1.56 -9.27
C LEU A 41 0.57 -0.84 -10.59
N ARG A 42 1.57 -1.29 -11.36
CA ARG A 42 1.69 -0.93 -12.79
C ARG A 42 0.72 -1.77 -13.63
N ARG A 43 0.55 -1.39 -14.91
CA ARG A 43 -0.43 -2.02 -15.83
C ARG A 43 -0.36 -3.55 -15.90
N ASN A 44 0.85 -4.11 -15.82
CA ASN A 44 1.10 -5.56 -15.95
C ASN A 44 1.42 -6.25 -14.61
N GLN A 45 1.20 -5.56 -13.49
CA GLN A 45 1.46 -6.10 -12.17
C GLN A 45 0.16 -6.53 -11.50
N HIS A 46 0.16 -7.76 -11.00
CA HIS A 46 -0.89 -8.30 -10.15
C HIS A 46 -0.36 -8.43 -8.73
N GLN A 47 -1.19 -8.12 -7.74
CA GLN A 47 -0.84 -8.28 -6.33
C GLN A 47 -0.49 -9.74 -6.04
N GLN A 48 0.74 -10.00 -5.61
CA GLN A 48 1.21 -11.34 -5.22
C GLN A 48 1.23 -11.50 -3.70
N ALA A 49 1.63 -10.45 -2.98
CA ALA A 49 1.69 -10.47 -1.53
C ALA A 49 1.17 -9.18 -0.91
N LEU A 50 0.67 -9.29 0.32
CA LEU A 50 0.35 -8.16 1.18
C LEU A 50 1.04 -8.42 2.52
N PRO A 51 1.70 -7.41 3.13
CA PRO A 51 2.50 -7.59 4.35
C PRO A 51 1.76 -8.30 5.48
N ASN A 52 0.44 -8.07 5.61
CA ASN A 52 -0.37 -8.58 6.72
C ASN A 52 -1.33 -9.72 6.33
N LEU A 53 -1.19 -10.32 5.14
CA LEU A 53 -2.07 -11.41 4.68
C LEU A 53 -1.44 -12.81 4.72
N LEU A 54 -0.15 -12.90 5.07
CA LEU A 54 0.52 -14.18 5.33
C LEU A 54 0.42 -14.58 6.81
N VAL A 55 -0.69 -14.27 7.48
CA VAL A 55 -1.07 -15.05 8.66
C VAL A 55 -1.51 -16.40 8.11
N LYS A 56 -0.52 -17.27 7.90
CA LYS A 56 -0.71 -18.70 7.69
C LYS A 56 -1.67 -19.13 8.80
N HIS A 57 -2.91 -19.48 8.45
CA HIS A 57 -3.70 -20.36 9.31
C HIS A 57 -2.91 -21.66 9.38
N ALA A 58 -1.95 -21.72 10.30
CA ALA A 58 -1.28 -22.93 10.68
C ALA A 58 -2.36 -23.79 11.33
N SER A 59 -2.83 -24.77 10.57
CA SER A 59 -3.67 -25.88 11.03
C SER A 59 -3.03 -26.59 12.21
#